data_AF-D5AP10-F1
#
_entry.id   AF-D5AP10-F1
#
_cell.length_a   1.000
_cell.length_b   1.000
_cell.length_c   1.000
_cell.angle_alpha   90.00
_cell.angle_beta   90.00
_cell.angle_gamma   90.00
#
_symmetry.space_group_name_H-M   'P 1'
#
loop_
_entity.id
_entity.type
_entity.pdbx_description
1 polymer ?
#
loop_
_entity_poly.entity_id
_entity_poly.type
_entity_poly.pdbx_seq_one_letter_code
_entity_poly.pdbx_strand_id
1 'polypeptide(L)'
;MPATFITTDSIGAGYQFTFSANDEQLTVLAGATLGSTTTSAIQATFATGLSLSILGTVFGARGLYLYGEATTVSIATGGMLHTSQQNPMEIGVYLAGTGSSLSNAGTISAPMTIGVLSAGHNMIVNTGRIDAASAVFMNLFSGTGDRLVNSGTITANSASDGSMDNRYNNAVFNEGGNGRITNLAGGEMTAMSSEGAGVRLGAYGGGTVVQNFGQITSAQDCGINLEMVNAGQALIRVMNYGTITGGEAAFLGSQNADLLLNCGRLVGDVTMGLGADTLRNVGGTIDGAVQMGDGADLLINSGGRILGDVVLGAGADRYDGRSGALDGSVDGGADDDTFIGNTLAAETFNGGAGLDLLDFRFGAAVTVALDGTFANDGAALGDSYIGFENILGSQRGDVIRGSAGDNSLAGLGGADRLDGAAGNDAFTGGAGADTLTGGLGNDLFRFTALGDCGDVITDFGAVTGNNDSFRIVASAFGGGLATGTLAGSAFLARNDNLAQDASDRFIFRTTDTTLWFDADGSGAGAAVLVADLQAGAALTAADIVLI
;
A
#
# COMPACT_ATOMS: atom_id res chain seq x y z
N MET A 1 19.95 -49.32 -15.76
CA MET A 1 18.59 -49.48 -15.23
C MET A 1 18.54 -48.71 -13.93
N PRO A 2 17.49 -47.93 -13.67
CA PRO A 2 17.31 -47.33 -12.35
C PRO A 2 17.27 -48.44 -11.31
N ALA A 3 18.02 -48.27 -10.22
CA ALA A 3 18.00 -49.21 -9.11
C ALA A 3 16.85 -48.84 -8.17
N THR A 4 16.05 -49.83 -7.77
CA THR A 4 15.00 -49.67 -6.76
C THR A 4 15.45 -50.38 -5.49
N PHE A 5 15.58 -49.63 -4.40
CA PHE A 5 15.90 -50.14 -3.08
C PHE A 5 14.65 -50.08 -2.19
N ILE A 6 14.25 -51.22 -1.64
CA ILE A 6 13.08 -51.34 -0.75
C ILE A 6 13.56 -51.87 0.60
N THR A 7 13.35 -51.11 1.68
CA THR A 7 13.69 -51.56 3.03
C THR A 7 12.42 -51.99 3.77
N THR A 8 12.31 -53.28 4.10
CA THR A 8 11.22 -53.85 4.91
C THR A 8 11.55 -53.99 6.39
N ASP A 9 12.85 -53.98 6.74
CA ASP A 9 13.35 -54.15 8.11
C ASP A 9 14.04 -52.86 8.61
N SER A 10 14.19 -52.73 9.93
CA SER A 10 14.92 -51.61 10.53
C SER A 10 16.43 -51.73 10.31
N ILE A 11 17.04 -50.75 9.64
CA ILE A 11 18.48 -50.67 9.38
C ILE A 11 19.08 -49.63 10.32
N GLY A 12 19.96 -50.07 11.23
CA GLY A 12 20.61 -49.18 12.21
C GLY A 12 22.07 -49.54 12.46
N ALA A 13 22.99 -48.81 11.82
CA ALA A 13 24.38 -48.54 12.22
C ALA A 13 25.22 -47.99 11.04
N GLY A 14 25.82 -46.80 11.18
CA GLY A 14 27.14 -46.47 10.60
C GLY A 14 27.32 -46.20 9.09
N TYR A 15 26.30 -46.00 8.26
CA TYR A 15 26.51 -45.85 6.81
C TYR A 15 26.07 -44.51 6.20
N GLN A 16 26.95 -43.97 5.35
CA GLN A 16 26.65 -43.02 4.27
C GLN A 16 26.13 -43.85 3.09
N PHE A 17 24.86 -43.67 2.69
CA PHE A 17 24.26 -44.39 1.56
C PHE A 17 24.43 -43.60 0.27
N THR A 18 25.56 -43.77 -0.42
CA THR A 18 25.81 -43.07 -1.69
C THR A 18 25.06 -43.73 -2.84
N PHE A 19 23.92 -43.16 -3.19
CA PHE A 19 23.22 -43.33 -4.46
C PHE A 19 23.93 -42.47 -5.51
N SER A 20 24.37 -43.06 -6.63
CA SER A 20 25.26 -42.42 -7.62
C SER A 20 24.81 -42.57 -9.07
N ALA A 21 23.71 -43.27 -9.33
CA ALA A 21 23.14 -43.39 -10.67
C ALA A 21 21.91 -42.48 -10.83
N ASN A 22 21.57 -42.20 -12.09
CA ASN A 22 20.39 -41.42 -12.43
C ASN A 22 19.10 -42.22 -12.22
N ASP A 23 18.03 -41.50 -11.87
CA ASP A 23 16.66 -41.98 -11.70
C ASP A 23 16.50 -43.10 -10.64
N GLU A 24 17.37 -43.13 -9.61
CA GLU A 24 17.29 -44.12 -8.54
C GLU A 24 16.04 -43.92 -7.66
N GLN A 25 15.52 -45.03 -7.10
CA GLN A 25 14.36 -45.02 -6.22
C GLN A 25 14.66 -45.71 -4.89
N LEU A 26 14.34 -45.06 -3.78
CA LEU A 26 14.43 -45.60 -2.43
C LEU A 26 13.06 -45.53 -1.75
N THR A 27 12.57 -46.65 -1.24
CA THR A 27 11.31 -46.74 -0.48
C THR A 27 11.54 -47.32 0.91
N VAL A 28 11.17 -46.56 1.93
CA VAL A 28 11.13 -46.99 3.34
C VAL A 28 9.69 -47.36 3.68
N LEU A 29 9.40 -48.65 3.81
CA LEU A 29 8.04 -49.14 4.03
C LEU A 29 7.53 -48.84 5.45
N ALA A 30 6.21 -48.85 5.61
CA ALA A 30 5.57 -48.65 6.90
C ALA A 30 6.09 -49.64 7.95
N GLY A 31 6.41 -49.14 9.14
CA GLY A 31 6.97 -49.93 10.24
C GLY A 31 8.48 -50.20 10.14
N ALA A 32 9.12 -49.91 9.01
CA ALA A 32 10.57 -49.96 8.88
C ALA A 32 11.21 -48.64 9.34
N THR A 33 12.40 -48.73 9.94
CA THR A 33 13.21 -47.56 10.29
C THR A 33 14.51 -47.59 9.48
N LEU A 34 14.76 -46.56 8.69
CA LEU A 34 16.05 -46.31 8.05
C LEU A 34 16.77 -45.22 8.83
N GLY A 35 17.88 -45.54 9.50
CA GLY A 35 18.58 -44.48 10.21
C GLY A 35 20.00 -44.74 10.70
N SER A 36 20.62 -43.67 11.18
CA SER A 36 21.95 -43.67 11.80
C SER A 36 21.87 -43.22 13.25
N THR A 37 22.32 -44.06 14.17
CA THR A 37 22.52 -43.71 15.60
C THR A 37 23.90 -43.09 15.88
N THR A 38 24.80 -43.11 14.89
CA THR A 38 26.12 -42.45 14.93
C THR A 38 26.03 -41.04 14.32
N THR A 39 27.04 -40.19 14.56
CA THR A 39 27.19 -38.81 14.04
C THR A 39 27.33 -38.71 12.50
N SER A 40 26.55 -39.45 11.72
CA SER A 40 26.66 -39.50 10.25
C SER A 40 25.34 -39.06 9.62
N ALA A 41 25.44 -38.39 8.47
CA ALA A 41 24.30 -37.97 7.67
C ALA A 41 23.96 -39.06 6.62
N ILE A 42 22.69 -39.12 6.21
CA ILE A 42 22.31 -39.87 5.00
C ILE A 42 22.59 -38.96 3.81
N GLN A 43 23.42 -39.38 2.85
CA GLN A 43 23.83 -38.53 1.72
C GLN A 43 23.73 -39.25 0.38
N ALA A 44 23.06 -38.65 -0.61
CA ALA A 44 22.91 -39.17 -1.97
C ALA A 44 23.37 -38.12 -2.99
N THR A 45 24.06 -38.52 -4.07
CA THR A 45 24.50 -37.57 -5.13
C THR A 45 24.31 -38.16 -6.52
N PHE A 46 23.49 -37.53 -7.35
CA PHE A 46 23.13 -38.03 -8.67
C PHE A 46 23.11 -36.89 -9.69
N ALA A 47 23.26 -37.22 -10.98
CA ALA A 47 23.22 -36.19 -12.02
C ALA A 47 21.78 -35.77 -12.33
N THR A 48 20.84 -36.73 -12.45
CA THR A 48 19.41 -36.46 -12.70
C THR A 48 18.51 -37.48 -11.99
N GLY A 49 17.46 -37.02 -11.31
CA GLY A 49 16.38 -37.83 -10.76
C GLY A 49 16.77 -38.74 -9.59
N LEU A 50 16.25 -38.47 -8.40
CA LEU A 50 16.21 -39.43 -7.29
C LEU A 50 14.81 -39.34 -6.68
N SER A 51 14.19 -40.48 -6.41
CA SER A 51 12.91 -40.53 -5.71
C SER A 51 13.05 -41.24 -4.38
N LEU A 52 12.74 -40.54 -3.28
CA LEU A 52 12.69 -41.11 -1.93
C LEU A 52 11.24 -41.10 -1.43
N SER A 53 10.71 -42.29 -1.13
CA SER A 53 9.38 -42.48 -0.54
C SER A 53 9.49 -42.98 0.90
N ILE A 54 8.91 -42.24 1.84
CA ILE A 54 8.96 -42.51 3.28
C ILE A 54 7.55 -42.83 3.78
N LEU A 55 7.26 -44.12 3.98
CA LEU A 55 6.03 -44.61 4.63
C LEU A 55 6.31 -45.05 6.09
N GLY A 56 7.56 -45.40 6.39
CA GLY A 56 8.06 -45.70 7.74
C GLY A 56 8.78 -44.51 8.38
N THR A 57 9.87 -44.78 9.09
CA THR A 57 10.66 -43.76 9.78
C THR A 57 12.04 -43.62 9.15
N VAL A 58 12.44 -42.39 8.81
CA VAL A 58 13.82 -42.04 8.51
C VAL A 58 14.39 -41.23 9.68
N PHE A 59 15.51 -41.70 10.24
CA PHE A 59 16.16 -41.07 11.39
C PHE A 59 17.63 -40.75 11.10
N GLY A 60 18.03 -39.48 11.20
CA GLY A 60 19.41 -39.06 10.93
C GLY A 60 20.00 -38.21 12.05
N ALA A 61 21.16 -38.62 12.59
CA ALA A 61 21.84 -37.83 13.62
C ALA A 61 22.33 -36.46 13.09
N ARG A 62 22.82 -36.37 11.85
CA ARG A 62 23.32 -35.13 11.21
C ARG A 62 22.46 -34.60 10.05
N GLY A 63 21.34 -35.25 9.73
CA GLY A 63 20.45 -34.87 8.62
C GLY A 63 20.47 -35.80 7.39
N LEU A 64 19.61 -35.47 6.42
CA LEU A 64 19.43 -36.11 5.12
C LEU A 64 19.83 -35.12 4.02
N TYR A 65 20.84 -35.43 3.20
CA TYR A 65 21.31 -34.55 2.13
C TYR A 65 21.22 -35.27 0.78
N LEU A 66 20.38 -34.77 -0.10
CA LEU A 66 20.18 -35.28 -1.45
C LEU A 66 20.64 -34.20 -2.45
N TYR A 67 21.61 -34.57 -3.29
CA TYR A 67 22.22 -33.68 -4.27
C TYR A 67 21.90 -34.19 -5.68
N GLY A 68 21.25 -33.40 -6.52
CA GLY A 68 21.00 -33.68 -7.93
C GLY A 68 19.77 -32.96 -8.50
N GLU A 69 19.72 -32.80 -9.83
CA GLU A 69 18.58 -32.15 -10.50
C GLU A 69 17.33 -33.04 -10.46
N ALA A 70 16.15 -32.42 -10.25
CA ALA A 70 14.87 -33.11 -10.14
C ALA A 70 14.79 -34.15 -9.01
N THR A 71 15.36 -33.84 -7.83
CA THR A 71 15.20 -34.66 -6.62
C THR A 71 13.75 -34.66 -6.15
N THR A 72 13.15 -35.81 -5.83
CA THR A 72 11.80 -35.89 -5.24
C THR A 72 11.82 -36.63 -3.91
N VAL A 73 11.31 -36.01 -2.86
CA VAL A 73 11.06 -36.65 -1.56
C VAL A 73 9.57 -36.63 -1.27
N SER A 74 9.00 -37.78 -0.90
CA SER A 74 7.59 -37.94 -0.55
C SER A 74 7.45 -38.65 0.79
N ILE A 75 6.81 -37.98 1.76
CA ILE A 75 6.54 -38.51 3.09
C ILE A 75 5.03 -38.75 3.18
N ALA A 76 4.64 -40.02 3.29
CA ALA A 76 3.24 -40.41 3.37
C ALA A 76 2.66 -40.14 4.76
N THR A 77 1.33 -40.17 4.88
CA THR A 77 0.66 -40.14 6.18
C THR A 77 1.16 -41.26 7.09
N GLY A 78 1.56 -40.92 8.31
CA GLY A 78 2.18 -41.84 9.26
C GLY A 78 3.69 -42.07 9.04
N GLY A 79 4.23 -41.63 7.91
CA GLY A 79 5.68 -41.56 7.67
C GLY A 79 6.32 -40.46 8.51
N MET A 80 7.56 -40.70 8.95
CA MET A 80 8.29 -39.78 9.82
C MET A 80 9.70 -39.55 9.29
N LEU A 81 10.10 -38.28 9.25
CA LEU A 81 11.49 -37.86 9.03
C LEU A 81 11.95 -37.08 10.25
N HIS A 82 12.89 -37.64 10.99
CA HIS A 82 13.35 -37.10 12.26
C HIS A 82 14.87 -36.95 12.31
N THR A 83 15.35 -35.83 12.84
CA THR A 83 16.78 -35.59 13.09
C THR A 83 17.01 -35.28 14.57
N SER A 84 18.25 -35.44 15.08
CA SER A 84 18.50 -35.37 16.52
C SER A 84 19.69 -34.52 16.98
N GLN A 85 20.46 -33.86 16.10
CA GLN A 85 21.60 -33.02 16.51
C GLN A 85 21.24 -31.59 16.92
N GLN A 86 22.03 -31.05 17.85
CA GLN A 86 21.86 -29.75 18.50
C GLN A 86 22.71 -28.62 17.88
N ASN A 87 23.10 -28.68 16.59
CA ASN A 87 23.83 -27.58 15.94
C ASN A 87 22.88 -26.68 15.13
N PRO A 88 22.74 -25.37 15.45
CA PRO A 88 21.74 -24.49 14.83
C PRO A 88 21.96 -24.29 13.33
N MET A 89 23.17 -24.55 12.85
CA MET A 89 23.54 -24.39 11.44
C MET A 89 23.35 -25.67 10.60
N GLU A 90 22.87 -26.78 11.18
CA GLU A 90 22.85 -28.08 10.49
C GLU A 90 21.44 -28.47 10.03
N ILE A 91 21.30 -28.60 8.70
CA ILE A 91 20.04 -28.78 7.99
C ILE A 91 19.55 -30.23 8.08
N GLY A 92 18.32 -30.42 8.55
CA GLY A 92 17.72 -31.74 8.68
C GLY A 92 17.41 -32.44 7.35
N VAL A 93 17.04 -31.68 6.32
CA VAL A 93 16.75 -32.18 4.95
C VAL A 93 17.26 -31.17 3.94
N TYR A 94 18.29 -31.54 3.17
CA TYR A 94 18.88 -30.70 2.14
C TYR A 94 18.61 -31.32 0.77
N LEU A 95 17.92 -30.60 -0.10
CA LEU A 95 17.69 -30.98 -1.49
C LEU A 95 18.37 -29.95 -2.38
N ALA A 96 19.43 -30.33 -3.10
CA ALA A 96 20.12 -29.42 -4.03
C ALA A 96 19.90 -29.81 -5.48
N GLY A 97 19.58 -28.82 -6.33
CA GLY A 97 19.41 -28.98 -7.78
C GLY A 97 18.05 -28.46 -8.26
N THR A 98 18.02 -27.92 -9.48
CA THR A 98 16.82 -27.34 -10.12
C THR A 98 15.68 -28.35 -10.22
N GLY A 99 14.45 -27.90 -10.01
CA GLY A 99 13.25 -28.71 -10.21
C GLY A 99 13.02 -29.80 -9.15
N SER A 100 13.66 -29.68 -7.98
CA SER A 100 13.46 -30.60 -6.88
C SER A 100 12.14 -30.35 -6.15
N SER A 101 11.58 -31.40 -5.54
CA SER A 101 10.32 -31.33 -4.81
C SER A 101 10.31 -32.11 -3.50
N LEU A 102 9.59 -31.56 -2.53
CA LEU A 102 9.29 -32.20 -1.25
C LEU A 102 7.77 -32.21 -1.05
N SER A 103 7.19 -33.40 -0.92
CA SER A 103 5.79 -33.58 -0.53
C SER A 103 5.73 -34.21 0.86
N ASN A 104 5.09 -33.52 1.82
CA ASN A 104 4.94 -34.00 3.19
C ASN A 104 3.46 -34.12 3.57
N ALA A 105 2.99 -35.35 3.79
CA ALA A 105 1.72 -35.67 4.42
C ALA A 105 1.88 -36.35 5.80
N GLY A 106 3.12 -36.55 6.23
CA GLY A 106 3.49 -37.21 7.48
C GLY A 106 4.01 -36.20 8.52
N THR A 107 5.12 -36.52 9.16
CA THR A 107 5.77 -35.65 10.13
C THR A 107 7.24 -35.45 9.80
N ILE A 108 7.66 -34.19 9.69
CA ILE A 108 9.06 -33.79 9.70
C ILE A 108 9.31 -33.13 11.06
N SER A 109 10.29 -33.62 11.80
CA SER A 109 10.66 -33.04 13.09
C SER A 109 12.17 -32.92 13.22
N ALA A 110 12.64 -31.71 13.48
CA ALA A 110 14.04 -31.42 13.76
C ALA A 110 14.18 -30.68 15.09
N PRO A 111 15.23 -30.92 15.88
CA PRO A 111 15.54 -30.13 17.05
C PRO A 111 15.85 -28.67 16.70
N MET A 112 16.24 -28.37 15.46
CA MET A 112 16.41 -27.00 14.94
C MET A 112 16.04 -26.92 13.46
N THR A 113 16.98 -26.58 12.58
CA THR A 113 16.79 -26.19 11.18
C THR A 113 16.32 -27.31 10.26
N ILE A 114 15.16 -27.14 9.64
CA ILE A 114 14.82 -27.78 8.36
C ILE A 114 15.16 -26.75 7.28
N GLY A 115 15.80 -27.13 6.17
CA GLY A 115 16.30 -26.18 5.17
C GLY A 115 16.41 -26.81 3.78
N VAL A 116 15.45 -26.55 2.89
CA VAL A 116 15.63 -26.87 1.46
C VAL A 116 16.49 -25.76 0.85
N LEU A 117 17.70 -26.08 0.35
CA LEU A 117 18.54 -25.14 -0.41
C LEU A 117 18.78 -25.70 -1.81
N SER A 118 18.06 -25.20 -2.78
CA SER A 118 18.32 -25.46 -4.19
C SER A 118 18.28 -24.15 -4.99
N ALA A 119 18.73 -24.20 -6.24
CA ALA A 119 18.59 -23.12 -7.19
C ALA A 119 17.53 -23.51 -8.24
N GLY A 120 16.43 -22.75 -8.33
CA GLY A 120 15.50 -22.72 -9.47
C GLY A 120 14.35 -23.75 -9.52
N HIS A 121 13.11 -23.24 -9.66
CA HIS A 121 11.84 -23.95 -9.90
C HIS A 121 11.46 -25.15 -9.00
N ASN A 122 11.75 -25.08 -7.71
CA ASN A 122 11.49 -26.11 -6.71
C ASN A 122 10.12 -25.94 -6.06
N MET A 123 9.61 -27.04 -5.52
CA MET A 123 8.27 -27.08 -4.92
C MET A 123 8.24 -27.84 -3.60
N ILE A 124 7.77 -27.18 -2.55
CA ILE A 124 7.47 -27.79 -1.25
C ILE A 124 5.95 -27.81 -1.08
N VAL A 125 5.38 -28.98 -0.82
CA VAL A 125 3.96 -29.15 -0.51
C VAL A 125 3.83 -29.81 0.86
N ASN A 126 3.27 -29.08 1.82
CA ASN A 126 3.01 -29.57 3.17
C ASN A 126 1.50 -29.70 3.42
N THR A 127 1.04 -30.91 3.70
CA THR A 127 -0.30 -31.24 4.21
C THR A 127 -0.22 -31.89 5.59
N GLY A 128 0.97 -32.29 6.02
CA GLY A 128 1.25 -32.91 7.33
C GLY A 128 1.77 -31.90 8.35
N ARG A 129 2.69 -32.36 9.20
CA ARG A 129 3.27 -31.59 10.29
C ARG A 129 4.76 -31.36 10.07
N ILE A 130 5.21 -30.13 10.24
CA ILE A 130 6.62 -29.74 10.23
C ILE A 130 6.91 -29.00 11.53
N ASP A 131 7.71 -29.60 12.41
CA ASP A 131 8.11 -28.99 13.67
C ASP A 131 9.62 -28.81 13.74
N ALA A 132 10.06 -27.60 14.07
CA ALA A 132 11.42 -27.30 14.46
C ALA A 132 11.45 -26.77 15.89
N ALA A 133 12.48 -27.11 16.67
CA ALA A 133 12.68 -26.56 18.02
C ALA A 133 13.53 -25.27 18.08
N SER A 134 13.84 -24.66 16.93
CA SER A 134 14.34 -23.27 16.87
C SER A 134 13.75 -22.54 15.67
N ALA A 135 13.86 -23.12 14.47
CA ALA A 135 13.56 -22.43 13.22
C ALA A 135 13.18 -23.40 12.10
N VAL A 136 12.13 -23.09 11.34
CA VAL A 136 11.83 -23.77 10.06
C VAL A 136 12.27 -22.86 8.92
N PHE A 137 13.38 -23.19 8.30
CA PHE A 137 13.89 -22.44 7.16
C PHE A 137 13.44 -23.11 5.87
N MET A 138 12.93 -22.33 4.94
CA MET A 138 12.78 -22.80 3.58
C MET A 138 13.54 -21.78 2.77
N ASN A 139 14.86 -21.98 2.72
CA ASN A 139 15.84 -21.15 2.03
C ASN A 139 15.67 -21.36 0.52
N LEU A 140 14.56 -20.78 0.10
CA LEU A 140 14.04 -20.70 -1.22
C LEU A 140 15.00 -19.78 -2.02
N PHE A 141 16.10 -20.33 -2.54
CA PHE A 141 16.76 -19.94 -3.81
C PHE A 141 17.83 -18.86 -3.83
N SER A 142 18.94 -19.24 -4.48
CA SER A 142 19.80 -18.32 -5.24
C SER A 142 19.27 -18.06 -6.68
N GLY A 143 18.00 -18.40 -6.98
CA GLY A 143 17.37 -18.42 -8.31
C GLY A 143 15.86 -18.06 -8.30
N THR A 144 15.18 -18.11 -9.45
CA THR A 144 13.76 -17.71 -9.59
C THR A 144 12.80 -18.90 -9.74
N GLY A 145 11.53 -18.71 -9.35
CA GLY A 145 10.41 -19.53 -9.84
C GLY A 145 9.85 -20.58 -8.88
N ASP A 146 10.16 -20.46 -7.61
CA ASP A 146 9.96 -21.55 -6.69
C ASP A 146 8.87 -21.32 -5.64
N ARG A 147 8.42 -22.41 -5.01
CA ARG A 147 7.09 -22.44 -4.38
C ARG A 147 7.04 -23.24 -3.09
N LEU A 148 6.40 -22.65 -2.09
CA LEU A 148 5.91 -23.34 -0.90
C LEU A 148 4.38 -23.32 -0.91
N VAL A 149 3.74 -24.47 -0.72
CA VAL A 149 2.31 -24.62 -0.52
C VAL A 149 2.07 -25.36 0.80
N ASN A 150 1.47 -24.69 1.77
CA ASN A 150 1.13 -25.26 3.07
C ASN A 150 -0.39 -25.37 3.24
N SER A 151 -0.85 -26.49 3.78
CA SER A 151 -2.21 -26.72 4.26
C SER A 151 -2.24 -27.55 5.55
N GLY A 152 -1.06 -27.88 6.08
CA GLY A 152 -0.86 -28.50 7.38
C GLY A 152 -0.24 -27.51 8.36
N THR A 153 0.56 -28.01 9.30
CA THR A 153 1.21 -27.17 10.31
C THR A 153 2.70 -27.02 10.04
N ILE A 154 3.19 -25.80 10.19
CA ILE A 154 4.62 -25.47 10.22
C ILE A 154 4.86 -24.68 11.50
N THR A 155 5.67 -25.22 12.40
CA THR A 155 5.87 -24.61 13.72
C THR A 155 7.35 -24.54 14.09
N ALA A 156 7.82 -23.33 14.36
CA ALA A 156 9.10 -23.06 15.00
C ALA A 156 8.88 -22.79 16.49
N ASN A 157 9.19 -23.79 17.33
CA ASN A 157 9.02 -23.76 18.78
C ASN A 157 10.35 -23.40 19.43
N SER A 158 10.45 -22.37 20.28
CA SER A 158 11.71 -22.06 20.97
C SER A 158 12.09 -23.15 21.98
N ALA A 159 13.23 -23.82 21.80
CA ALA A 159 13.91 -24.57 22.84
C ALA A 159 15.23 -23.87 23.21
N SER A 160 15.13 -22.77 23.96
CA SER A 160 16.16 -22.31 24.91
C SER A 160 17.62 -22.36 24.40
N ASP A 161 17.98 -21.57 23.39
CA ASP A 161 19.39 -21.25 23.17
C ASP A 161 19.75 -20.00 23.98
N GLY A 162 20.81 -20.10 24.79
CA GLY A 162 21.38 -18.95 25.51
C GLY A 162 22.02 -17.89 24.61
N SER A 163 21.77 -17.97 23.30
CA SER A 163 22.10 -17.00 22.26
C SER A 163 20.77 -16.49 21.71
N MET A 164 20.06 -15.69 22.51
CA MET A 164 18.82 -15.00 22.16
C MET A 164 19.07 -13.90 21.12
N ASP A 165 19.70 -14.25 20.02
CA ASP A 165 19.88 -13.43 18.84
C ASP A 165 19.87 -14.44 17.70
N ASN A 166 18.94 -14.29 16.76
CA ASN A 166 19.23 -14.43 15.33
C ASN A 166 17.93 -14.43 14.52
N ARG A 167 17.97 -13.71 13.40
CA ARG A 167 16.90 -13.41 12.42
C ARG A 167 16.23 -14.62 11.74
N TYR A 168 16.34 -15.78 12.34
CA TYR A 168 16.27 -17.09 11.74
C TYR A 168 15.19 -17.98 12.37
N ASN A 169 14.69 -17.66 13.57
CA ASN A 169 13.65 -18.42 14.29
C ASN A 169 12.23 -18.21 13.75
N ASN A 170 12.05 -18.42 12.45
CA ASN A 170 10.78 -18.17 11.76
C ASN A 170 10.07 -19.49 11.42
N ALA A 171 8.74 -19.46 11.25
CA ALA A 171 8.01 -20.61 10.73
C ALA A 171 8.31 -20.81 9.23
N VAL A 172 8.53 -19.71 8.51
CA VAL A 172 9.09 -19.73 7.16
C VAL A 172 10.11 -18.60 7.05
N PHE A 173 11.31 -18.92 6.60
CA PHE A 173 12.31 -17.92 6.24
C PHE A 173 12.79 -18.14 4.81
N ASN A 174 12.62 -17.13 3.96
CA ASN A 174 13.13 -17.13 2.59
C ASN A 174 14.31 -16.16 2.44
N GLU A 175 15.53 -16.64 2.18
CA GLU A 175 16.71 -15.78 2.03
C GLU A 175 16.97 -15.23 0.62
N GLY A 176 16.29 -15.71 -0.43
CA GLY A 176 16.60 -15.26 -1.79
C GLY A 176 15.48 -15.39 -2.82
N GLY A 177 15.76 -14.87 -4.02
CA GLY A 177 14.99 -15.07 -5.25
C GLY A 177 13.55 -14.54 -5.28
N ASN A 178 12.96 -14.56 -6.49
CA ASN A 178 11.54 -14.31 -6.70
C ASN A 178 10.74 -15.61 -6.49
N GLY A 179 10.23 -15.84 -5.28
CA GLY A 179 9.47 -17.04 -4.90
C GLY A 179 7.97 -16.82 -4.65
N ARG A 180 7.24 -17.88 -4.34
CA ARG A 180 5.84 -17.82 -3.88
C ARG A 180 5.61 -18.69 -2.66
N ILE A 181 5.12 -18.08 -1.59
CA ILE A 181 4.66 -18.75 -0.37
C ILE A 181 3.13 -18.72 -0.38
N THR A 182 2.49 -19.88 -0.26
CA THR A 182 1.03 -20.00 -0.22
C THR A 182 0.62 -20.83 0.99
N ASN A 183 0.03 -20.17 1.99
CA ASN A 183 -0.64 -20.82 3.11
C ASN A 183 -2.13 -20.95 2.78
N LEU A 184 -2.60 -22.17 2.54
CA LEU A 184 -3.99 -22.46 2.19
C LEU A 184 -4.88 -22.43 3.45
N ALA A 185 -6.20 -22.42 3.24
CA ALA A 185 -7.16 -22.53 4.34
C ALA A 185 -6.91 -23.80 5.17
N GLY A 186 -6.92 -23.64 6.51
CA GLY A 186 -6.55 -24.70 7.45
C GLY A 186 -5.04 -24.88 7.67
N GLY A 187 -4.20 -24.23 6.86
CA GLY A 187 -2.75 -24.20 7.07
C GLY A 187 -2.35 -23.23 8.18
N GLU A 188 -1.38 -23.63 8.99
CA GLU A 188 -0.83 -22.85 10.10
C GLU A 188 0.68 -22.69 9.93
N MET A 189 1.18 -21.46 10.06
CA MET A 189 2.60 -21.12 10.11
C MET A 189 2.86 -20.32 11.38
N THR A 190 3.51 -20.93 12.37
CA THR A 190 3.62 -20.37 13.72
C THR A 190 5.06 -20.28 14.18
N ALA A 191 5.48 -19.09 14.62
CA ALA A 191 6.74 -18.86 15.33
C ALA A 191 6.45 -18.48 16.79
N MET A 192 7.05 -19.21 17.71
CA MET A 192 6.82 -19.03 19.15
C MET A 192 7.97 -18.30 19.86
N SER A 193 9.07 -18.01 19.17
CA SER A 193 10.23 -17.31 19.76
C SER A 193 10.02 -15.80 19.85
N SER A 194 10.75 -15.16 20.77
CA SER A 194 10.70 -13.71 20.99
C SER A 194 11.00 -12.85 19.75
N GLU A 195 11.91 -13.32 18.90
CA GLU A 195 12.41 -12.59 17.72
C GLU A 195 11.98 -13.24 16.38
N GLY A 196 11.05 -14.20 16.45
CA GLY A 196 10.68 -15.04 15.32
C GLY A 196 9.43 -14.57 14.63
N ALA A 197 9.49 -14.39 13.31
CA ALA A 197 8.31 -14.06 12.54
C ALA A 197 7.56 -15.33 12.09
N GLY A 198 6.25 -15.22 11.88
CA GLY A 198 5.50 -16.28 11.21
C GLY A 198 6.10 -16.56 9.82
N VAL A 199 6.28 -15.51 9.02
CA VAL A 199 7.06 -15.54 7.78
C VAL A 199 8.05 -14.38 7.75
N ARG A 200 9.31 -14.64 7.41
CA ARG A 200 10.32 -13.60 7.19
C ARG A 200 11.00 -13.74 5.82
N LEU A 201 11.21 -12.61 5.16
CA LEU A 201 12.03 -12.53 3.95
C LEU A 201 13.41 -11.94 4.28
N GLY A 202 14.46 -12.58 3.80
CA GLY A 202 15.85 -12.15 3.95
C GLY A 202 16.28 -11.17 2.86
N ALA A 203 17.56 -10.81 2.89
CA ALA A 203 18.11 -9.67 2.16
C ALA A 203 18.00 -9.70 0.62
N TYR A 204 17.80 -10.88 0.05
CA TYR A 204 17.64 -11.08 -1.39
C TYR A 204 16.24 -11.60 -1.77
N GLY A 205 15.28 -11.58 -0.84
CA GLY A 205 13.92 -12.09 -1.05
C GLY A 205 13.01 -11.21 -1.90
N GLY A 206 13.57 -10.25 -2.64
CA GLY A 206 12.83 -9.35 -3.54
C GLY A 206 11.90 -10.10 -4.49
N GLY A 207 10.76 -9.50 -4.83
CA GLY A 207 9.79 -10.06 -5.77
C GLY A 207 9.04 -11.31 -5.30
N THR A 208 9.21 -11.70 -4.02
CA THR A 208 8.44 -12.79 -3.43
C THR A 208 6.97 -12.43 -3.29
N VAL A 209 6.09 -13.41 -3.54
CA VAL A 209 4.65 -13.28 -3.30
C VAL A 209 4.23 -14.17 -2.13
N VAL A 210 3.66 -13.58 -1.09
CA VAL A 210 3.07 -14.30 0.04
C VAL A 210 1.54 -14.27 -0.10
N GLN A 211 0.90 -15.43 -0.03
CA GLN A 211 -0.55 -15.55 -0.03
C GLN A 211 -1.00 -16.34 1.18
N ASN A 212 -1.83 -15.72 2.00
CA ASN A 212 -2.35 -16.34 3.21
C ASN A 212 -3.87 -16.49 3.13
N PHE A 213 -4.35 -17.72 3.22
CA PHE A 213 -5.77 -18.08 3.42
C PHE A 213 -5.98 -18.79 4.77
N GLY A 214 -4.90 -19.10 5.49
CA GLY A 214 -4.90 -19.81 6.76
C GLY A 214 -4.53 -18.88 7.91
N GLN A 215 -3.67 -19.37 8.82
CA GLN A 215 -3.15 -18.61 9.95
C GLN A 215 -1.64 -18.46 9.83
N ILE A 216 -1.14 -17.23 9.96
CA ILE A 216 0.28 -16.93 10.16
C ILE A 216 0.38 -16.23 11.50
N THR A 217 1.21 -16.76 12.40
CA THR A 217 1.26 -16.27 13.79
C THR A 217 2.70 -16.14 14.25
N SER A 218 3.03 -15.00 14.84
CA SER A 218 4.16 -14.85 15.75
C SER A 218 3.64 -14.55 17.16
N ALA A 219 4.29 -15.13 18.17
CA ALA A 219 3.95 -14.91 19.56
C ALA A 219 4.49 -13.58 20.12
N GLN A 220 5.55 -13.00 19.53
CA GLN A 220 6.25 -11.85 20.10
C GLN A 220 6.76 -10.87 19.05
N ASP A 221 7.46 -11.33 18.01
CA ASP A 221 7.87 -10.46 16.90
C ASP A 221 6.67 -10.25 15.95
N CYS A 222 6.82 -10.50 14.65
CA CYS A 222 5.86 -10.05 13.66
C CYS A 222 5.20 -11.21 12.91
N GLY A 223 3.95 -11.02 12.49
CA GLY A 223 3.28 -12.01 11.65
C GLY A 223 4.06 -12.25 10.35
N ILE A 224 4.34 -11.16 9.62
CA ILE A 224 5.22 -11.15 8.45
C ILE A 224 6.27 -10.04 8.60
N ASN A 225 7.54 -10.35 8.33
CA ASN A 225 8.66 -9.41 8.44
C ASN A 225 9.48 -9.37 7.12
N LEU A 226 9.59 -8.18 6.53
CA LEU A 226 10.33 -7.90 5.29
C LEU A 226 11.55 -6.98 5.50
N GLU A 227 11.83 -6.59 6.74
CA GLU A 227 12.77 -5.51 7.10
C GLU A 227 14.18 -5.75 6.57
N MET A 228 14.57 -7.03 6.41
CA MET A 228 15.90 -7.40 5.91
C MET A 228 16.08 -7.16 4.42
N VAL A 229 15.02 -6.95 3.63
CA VAL A 229 15.09 -6.86 2.17
C VAL A 229 15.75 -5.53 1.76
N ASN A 230 16.86 -5.63 1.01
CA ASN A 230 17.65 -4.46 0.60
C ASN A 230 16.93 -3.55 -0.40
N ALA A 231 17.25 -2.25 -0.39
CA ALA A 231 16.80 -1.30 -1.39
C ALA A 231 17.20 -1.68 -2.83
N GLY A 232 16.33 -1.38 -3.80
CA GLY A 232 16.50 -1.67 -5.23
C GLY A 232 16.12 -3.10 -5.64
N GLN A 233 15.51 -3.88 -4.73
CA GLN A 233 14.97 -5.20 -5.03
C GLN A 233 13.57 -5.11 -5.67
N ALA A 234 13.10 -6.21 -6.27
CA ALA A 234 11.76 -6.24 -6.88
C ALA A 234 10.64 -6.13 -5.84
N LEU A 235 9.51 -5.55 -6.24
CA LEU A 235 8.32 -5.32 -5.40
C LEU A 235 7.79 -6.61 -4.78
N ILE A 236 7.62 -6.59 -3.46
CA ILE A 236 7.04 -7.70 -2.69
C ILE A 236 5.51 -7.56 -2.68
N ARG A 237 4.81 -8.69 -2.74
CA ARG A 237 3.34 -8.71 -2.65
C ARG A 237 2.88 -9.64 -1.56
N VAL A 238 2.16 -9.10 -0.60
CA VAL A 238 1.49 -9.87 0.45
C VAL A 238 -0.02 -9.78 0.24
N MET A 239 -0.67 -10.93 0.12
CA MET A 239 -2.12 -11.04 -0.04
C MET A 239 -2.69 -11.85 1.12
N ASN A 240 -3.37 -11.18 2.04
CA ASN A 240 -4.00 -11.79 3.20
C ASN A 240 -5.50 -11.94 3.00
N TYR A 241 -5.99 -13.17 3.03
CA TYR A 241 -7.41 -13.57 3.07
C TYR A 241 -7.74 -14.33 4.36
N GLY A 242 -6.71 -14.74 5.12
CA GLY A 242 -6.84 -15.46 6.39
C GLY A 242 -6.60 -14.53 7.58
N THR A 243 -5.84 -15.00 8.56
CA THR A 243 -5.40 -14.19 9.70
C THR A 243 -3.88 -14.14 9.76
N ILE A 244 -3.36 -12.94 9.98
CA ILE A 244 -1.96 -12.72 10.36
C ILE A 244 -1.98 -12.07 11.73
N THR A 245 -1.24 -12.65 12.66
CA THR A 245 -1.13 -12.15 14.04
C THR A 245 0.34 -12.02 14.40
N GLY A 246 0.74 -10.83 14.82
CA GLY A 246 2.04 -10.61 15.46
C GLY A 246 1.93 -10.47 16.97
N GLY A 247 3.07 -10.47 17.64
CA GLY A 247 3.17 -9.98 19.01
C GLY A 247 3.34 -8.47 19.03
N GLU A 248 4.41 -7.97 18.40
CA GLU A 248 4.72 -6.54 18.24
C GLU A 248 3.96 -5.92 17.06
N ALA A 249 4.03 -6.54 15.87
CA ALA A 249 3.34 -6.05 14.68
C ALA A 249 2.78 -7.19 13.81
N ALA A 250 1.63 -6.99 13.17
CA ALA A 250 1.11 -7.94 12.19
C ALA A 250 2.02 -8.01 10.95
N PHE A 251 2.56 -6.86 10.53
CA PHE A 251 3.35 -6.72 9.32
C PHE A 251 4.44 -5.64 9.48
N LEU A 252 5.66 -5.98 9.08
CA LEU A 252 6.76 -5.03 8.88
C LEU A 252 7.24 -5.13 7.44
N GLY A 253 7.19 -4.02 6.71
CA GLY A 253 7.66 -3.91 5.35
C GLY A 253 9.16 -3.62 5.25
N SER A 254 9.61 -3.23 4.06
CA SER A 254 11.01 -3.16 3.67
C SER A 254 11.45 -1.74 3.31
N GLN A 255 12.65 -1.61 2.75
CA GLN A 255 13.13 -0.33 2.19
C GLN A 255 12.71 -0.12 0.73
N ASN A 256 11.88 -1.01 0.17
CA ASN A 256 11.39 -0.94 -1.21
C ASN A 256 9.89 -0.72 -1.22
N ALA A 257 9.35 -0.35 -2.38
CA ALA A 257 7.92 -0.36 -2.63
C ALA A 257 7.31 -1.76 -2.39
N ASP A 258 6.46 -1.84 -1.38
CA ASP A 258 5.76 -3.02 -0.92
C ASP A 258 4.25 -2.91 -1.20
N LEU A 259 3.63 -4.05 -1.53
CA LEU A 259 2.19 -4.14 -1.73
C LEU A 259 1.56 -5.10 -0.71
N LEU A 260 0.79 -4.56 0.22
CA LEU A 260 -0.03 -5.32 1.16
C LEU A 260 -1.51 -5.22 0.77
N LEU A 261 -2.10 -6.34 0.36
CA LEU A 261 -3.54 -6.49 0.16
C LEU A 261 -4.12 -7.28 1.34
N ASN A 262 -4.98 -6.66 2.13
CA ASN A 262 -5.69 -7.29 3.23
C ASN A 262 -7.19 -7.41 2.92
N CYS A 263 -7.67 -8.63 2.76
CA CYS A 263 -9.08 -9.02 2.72
C CYS A 263 -9.48 -9.88 3.93
N GLY A 264 -8.53 -10.17 4.83
CA GLY A 264 -8.70 -11.00 6.01
C GLY A 264 -8.60 -10.19 7.29
N ARG A 265 -7.95 -10.75 8.32
CA ARG A 265 -7.66 -10.06 9.59
C ARG A 265 -6.16 -9.91 9.80
N LEU A 266 -5.71 -8.70 10.12
CA LEU A 266 -4.39 -8.41 10.70
C LEU A 266 -4.61 -8.07 12.18
N VAL A 267 -3.80 -8.63 13.06
CA VAL A 267 -3.84 -8.36 14.51
C VAL A 267 -2.44 -7.93 14.97
N GLY A 268 -2.34 -6.70 15.46
CA GLY A 268 -1.10 -5.97 15.66
C GLY A 268 -0.90 -4.88 14.60
N ASP A 269 0.06 -4.00 14.86
CA ASP A 269 0.35 -2.84 14.01
C ASP A 269 0.86 -3.25 12.61
N VAL A 270 0.73 -2.35 11.65
CA VAL A 270 1.23 -2.49 10.28
C VAL A 270 2.21 -1.35 10.01
N THR A 271 3.46 -1.67 9.70
CA THR A 271 4.47 -0.70 9.26
C THR A 271 4.92 -1.04 7.85
N MET A 272 4.82 -0.11 6.89
CA MET A 272 5.13 -0.39 5.47
C MET A 272 6.59 -0.09 5.10
N GLY A 273 7.22 0.94 5.66
CA GLY A 273 8.67 1.10 5.63
C GLY A 273 9.13 2.40 4.99
N LEU A 274 10.11 2.34 4.07
CA LEU A 274 10.70 3.53 3.42
C LEU A 274 10.42 3.59 1.90
N GLY A 275 9.63 2.65 1.39
CA GLY A 275 9.31 2.58 -0.03
C GLY A 275 8.05 3.37 -0.36
N ALA A 276 7.84 3.68 -1.65
CA ALA A 276 6.53 4.13 -2.11
C ALA A 276 5.56 2.94 -2.09
N ASP A 277 4.86 2.79 -0.98
CA ASP A 277 4.15 1.60 -0.58
C ASP A 277 2.67 1.67 -0.93
N THR A 278 2.03 0.51 -0.99
CA THR A 278 0.60 0.43 -1.21
C THR A 278 -0.03 -0.55 -0.24
N LEU A 279 -0.89 -0.03 0.64
CA LEU A 279 -1.76 -0.80 1.52
C LEU A 279 -3.19 -0.75 1.01
N ARG A 280 -3.78 -1.90 0.73
CA ARG A 280 -5.18 -2.03 0.33
C ARG A 280 -5.93 -2.91 1.31
N ASN A 281 -6.72 -2.30 2.19
CA ASN A 281 -7.64 -3.01 3.07
C ASN A 281 -9.01 -3.12 2.39
N VAL A 282 -9.33 -4.31 1.84
CA VAL A 282 -10.53 -4.55 1.02
C VAL A 282 -11.46 -5.53 1.73
N GLY A 283 -12.43 -5.01 2.48
CA GLY A 283 -13.33 -5.84 3.31
C GLY A 283 -12.66 -6.52 4.51
N GLY A 284 -11.35 -6.31 4.69
CA GLY A 284 -10.58 -6.86 5.80
C GLY A 284 -10.67 -6.01 7.07
N THR A 285 -10.09 -6.53 8.16
CA THR A 285 -9.90 -5.80 9.42
C THR A 285 -8.41 -5.68 9.72
N ILE A 286 -7.97 -4.47 10.08
CA ILE A 286 -6.67 -4.20 10.70
C ILE A 286 -6.96 -3.81 12.14
N ASP A 287 -6.47 -4.62 13.07
CA ASP A 287 -6.66 -4.48 14.52
C ASP A 287 -5.31 -4.02 15.12
N GLY A 288 -5.01 -2.74 14.95
CA GLY A 288 -3.72 -2.11 15.19
C GLY A 288 -3.55 -0.80 14.41
N ALA A 289 -2.54 -0.02 14.79
CA ALA A 289 -2.16 1.20 14.08
C ALA A 289 -1.53 0.88 12.71
N VAL A 290 -1.58 1.84 11.80
CA VAL A 290 -0.93 1.75 10.48
C VAL A 290 0.08 2.89 10.33
N GLN A 291 1.31 2.55 9.97
CA GLN A 291 2.39 3.48 9.66
C GLN A 291 2.86 3.19 8.24
N MET A 292 2.64 4.09 7.29
CA MET A 292 3.09 3.88 5.91
C MET A 292 4.59 4.16 5.82
N GLY A 293 5.06 5.32 6.30
CA GLY A 293 6.46 5.61 6.53
C GLY A 293 7.01 6.67 5.57
N ASP A 294 8.20 6.48 5.04
CA ASP A 294 8.73 7.39 4.01
C ASP A 294 8.35 6.84 2.62
N GLY A 295 8.00 7.69 1.67
CA GLY A 295 7.58 7.26 0.34
C GLY A 295 6.40 8.09 -0.15
N ALA A 296 6.04 7.96 -1.44
CA ALA A 296 4.75 8.48 -1.90
C ALA A 296 3.75 7.32 -1.85
N ASP A 297 3.04 7.23 -0.75
CA ASP A 297 2.31 6.06 -0.31
C ASP A 297 0.84 6.11 -0.67
N LEU A 298 0.24 4.93 -0.79
CA LEU A 298 -1.18 4.78 -1.09
C LEU A 298 -1.84 3.84 -0.10
N LEU A 299 -2.70 4.39 0.75
CA LEU A 299 -3.59 3.63 1.61
C LEU A 299 -5.02 3.69 1.10
N ILE A 300 -5.57 2.53 0.73
CA ILE A 300 -6.98 2.39 0.33
C ILE A 300 -7.71 1.51 1.36
N ASN A 301 -8.68 2.10 2.06
CA ASN A 301 -9.60 1.37 2.93
C ASN A 301 -10.97 1.27 2.25
N SER A 302 -11.25 0.12 1.62
CA SER A 302 -12.45 -0.11 0.82
C SER A 302 -13.31 -1.23 1.39
N GLY A 303 -14.42 -0.89 2.05
CA GLY A 303 -15.27 -1.83 2.77
C GLY A 303 -14.60 -2.48 4.00
N GLY A 304 -13.33 -2.13 4.28
CA GLY A 304 -12.56 -2.64 5.39
C GLY A 304 -12.77 -1.84 6.68
N ARG A 305 -12.19 -2.33 7.76
CA ARG A 305 -12.14 -1.65 9.06
C ARG A 305 -10.69 -1.51 9.52
N ILE A 306 -10.31 -0.32 9.98
CA ILE A 306 -9.03 -0.06 10.66
C ILE A 306 -9.37 0.37 12.09
N LEU A 307 -8.77 -0.29 13.07
CA LEU A 307 -8.94 -0.07 14.50
C LEU A 307 -7.63 0.47 15.09
N GLY A 308 -7.40 1.75 14.91
CA GLY A 308 -6.14 2.39 15.23
C GLY A 308 -5.88 3.59 14.34
N ASP A 309 -4.92 4.41 14.74
CA ASP A 309 -4.51 5.58 13.98
C ASP A 309 -3.73 5.16 12.72
N VAL A 310 -3.84 5.99 11.70
CA VAL A 310 -3.10 5.90 10.44
C VAL A 310 -2.13 7.07 10.38
N VAL A 311 -0.85 6.79 10.13
CA VAL A 311 0.18 7.79 9.86
C VAL A 311 0.73 7.49 8.46
N LEU A 312 0.59 8.43 7.53
CA LEU A 312 1.10 8.28 6.17
C LEU A 312 2.62 8.50 6.18
N GLY A 313 3.09 9.66 6.63
CA GLY A 313 4.50 9.88 6.96
C GLY A 313 5.14 10.93 6.09
N ALA A 314 6.21 10.61 5.36
CA ALA A 314 6.94 11.58 4.56
C ALA A 314 6.83 11.26 3.07
N GLY A 315 6.39 12.23 2.29
CA GLY A 315 6.20 12.13 0.85
C GLY A 315 4.76 12.45 0.47
N ALA A 316 4.49 12.64 -0.81
CA ALA A 316 3.15 13.04 -1.26
C ALA A 316 2.21 11.83 -1.27
N ASP A 317 1.50 11.64 -0.16
CA ASP A 317 0.73 10.45 0.14
C ASP A 317 -0.74 10.57 -0.23
N ARG A 318 -1.41 9.41 -0.26
CA ARG A 318 -2.85 9.36 -0.53
C ARG A 318 -3.57 8.39 0.38
N TYR A 319 -4.52 8.93 1.14
CA TYR A 319 -5.54 8.19 1.88
C TYR A 319 -6.87 8.16 1.12
N ASP A 320 -7.40 6.96 0.85
CA ASP A 320 -8.71 6.75 0.23
C ASP A 320 -9.60 5.87 1.12
N GLY A 321 -10.46 6.52 1.90
CA GLY A 321 -11.38 5.91 2.87
C GLY A 321 -12.82 5.76 2.40
N ARG A 322 -13.16 6.05 1.12
CA ARG A 322 -14.55 6.25 0.61
C ARG A 322 -15.60 5.18 0.97
N SER A 323 -15.20 3.99 1.38
CA SER A 323 -16.12 2.92 1.78
C SER A 323 -15.63 2.13 3.00
N GLY A 324 -14.55 2.57 3.65
CA GLY A 324 -13.96 1.89 4.79
C GLY A 324 -14.34 2.58 6.09
N ALA A 325 -14.38 1.83 7.19
CA ALA A 325 -14.49 2.39 8.53
C ALA A 325 -13.09 2.59 9.12
N LEU A 326 -12.87 3.74 9.74
CA LEU A 326 -11.70 4.04 10.56
C LEU A 326 -12.17 4.36 11.98
N ASP A 327 -11.52 3.74 12.97
CA ASP A 327 -11.68 4.05 14.39
C ASP A 327 -10.32 4.54 14.90
N GLY A 328 -10.05 5.82 14.64
CA GLY A 328 -8.76 6.48 14.82
C GLY A 328 -8.68 7.78 14.03
N SER A 329 -7.50 8.39 13.99
CA SER A 329 -7.21 9.54 13.11
C SER A 329 -6.35 9.13 11.91
N VAL A 330 -6.32 9.97 10.87
CA VAL A 330 -5.31 9.91 9.81
C VAL A 330 -4.43 11.15 9.90
N ASP A 331 -3.11 10.94 9.97
CA ASP A 331 -2.08 11.99 9.94
C ASP A 331 -1.28 11.85 8.64
N GLY A 332 -1.23 12.93 7.85
CA GLY A 332 -0.56 12.96 6.55
C GLY A 332 0.94 13.02 6.73
N GLY A 333 1.40 13.97 7.54
CA GLY A 333 2.78 14.06 7.97
C GLY A 333 3.50 15.17 7.25
N ALA A 334 4.43 14.87 6.36
CA ALA A 334 5.21 15.85 5.62
C ALA A 334 5.00 15.71 4.10
N ASP A 335 5.12 16.83 3.40
CA ASP A 335 4.83 17.01 1.97
C ASP A 335 3.32 17.11 1.67
N ASP A 336 2.96 17.20 0.38
CA ASP A 336 1.60 17.55 -0.04
C ASP A 336 0.74 16.28 -0.19
N ASP A 337 -0.19 16.07 0.76
CA ASP A 337 -0.99 14.85 0.83
C ASP A 337 -2.40 15.00 0.25
N THR A 338 -3.03 13.87 -0.08
CA THR A 338 -4.43 13.83 -0.53
C THR A 338 -5.29 12.89 0.30
N PHE A 339 -6.38 13.43 0.83
CA PHE A 339 -7.33 12.74 1.69
C PHE A 339 -8.69 12.65 1.03
N ILE A 340 -9.26 11.44 1.06
CA ILE A 340 -10.65 11.20 0.67
C ILE A 340 -11.37 10.46 1.78
N GLY A 341 -12.24 11.19 2.48
CA GLY A 341 -13.09 10.68 3.55
C GLY A 341 -14.33 9.94 3.06
N ASN A 342 -15.23 9.68 4.00
CA ASN A 342 -16.52 9.04 3.73
C ASN A 342 -17.61 9.57 4.67
N THR A 343 -18.77 8.91 4.75
CA THR A 343 -19.92 9.33 5.58
C THR A 343 -20.38 8.25 6.56
N LEU A 344 -19.60 7.19 6.73
CA LEU A 344 -19.92 6.03 7.56
C LEU A 344 -19.65 6.32 9.04
N ALA A 345 -18.62 7.12 9.33
CA ALA A 345 -18.25 7.55 10.66
C ALA A 345 -17.64 8.97 10.58
N ALA A 346 -17.57 9.64 11.74
CA ALA A 346 -16.81 10.86 11.86
C ALA A 346 -15.32 10.52 11.91
N GLU A 347 -14.54 11.17 11.06
CA GLU A 347 -13.09 10.98 10.99
C GLU A 347 -12.32 12.22 11.48
N THR A 348 -11.10 12.03 11.96
CA THR A 348 -10.16 13.13 12.23
C THR A 348 -9.01 13.01 11.25
N PHE A 349 -8.87 14.00 10.37
CA PHE A 349 -7.74 14.10 9.46
C PHE A 349 -6.86 15.28 9.86
N ASN A 350 -5.56 15.04 9.86
CA ASN A 350 -4.51 16.04 9.98
C ASN A 350 -3.68 15.99 8.70
N GLY A 351 -3.64 17.06 7.92
CA GLY A 351 -2.79 17.13 6.72
C GLY A 351 -1.32 17.11 7.11
N GLY A 352 -0.94 17.95 8.07
CA GLY A 352 0.42 17.99 8.60
C GLY A 352 1.18 19.18 8.04
N ALA A 353 2.33 18.93 7.43
CA ALA A 353 3.20 19.95 6.86
C ALA A 353 3.26 19.81 5.35
N GLY A 354 2.80 20.81 4.61
CA GLY A 354 2.73 20.75 3.16
C GLY A 354 1.59 21.61 2.68
N LEU A 355 1.10 21.32 1.48
CA LEU A 355 -0.16 21.83 0.95
C LEU A 355 -1.13 20.66 0.75
N ASP A 356 -1.94 20.39 1.77
CA ASP A 356 -2.74 19.18 1.83
C ASP A 356 -4.12 19.36 1.20
N LEU A 357 -4.64 18.29 0.56
CA LEU A 357 -5.88 18.30 -0.20
C LEU A 357 -6.96 17.41 0.42
N LEU A 358 -8.10 18.01 0.76
CA LEU A 358 -9.37 17.30 0.94
C LEU A 358 -10.10 17.17 -0.40
N ASP A 359 -10.38 15.94 -0.84
CA ASP A 359 -10.97 15.66 -2.14
C ASP A 359 -12.36 15.02 -2.03
N PHE A 360 -13.40 15.82 -2.30
CA PHE A 360 -14.81 15.44 -2.26
C PHE A 360 -15.44 15.21 -3.65
N ARG A 361 -14.64 15.18 -4.73
CA ARG A 361 -15.13 15.26 -6.12
C ARG A 361 -16.13 14.18 -6.55
N PHE A 362 -16.17 13.06 -5.82
CA PHE A 362 -17.05 11.92 -6.09
C PHE A 362 -18.18 11.77 -5.05
N GLY A 363 -18.31 12.71 -4.11
CA GLY A 363 -19.20 12.64 -2.96
C GLY A 363 -20.60 13.22 -3.16
N ALA A 364 -21.32 13.31 -2.05
CA ALA A 364 -22.49 14.17 -1.92
C ALA A 364 -22.05 15.63 -1.80
N ALA A 365 -23.01 16.54 -1.68
CA ALA A 365 -22.71 17.94 -1.38
C ALA A 365 -21.95 18.02 -0.05
N VAL A 366 -20.99 18.92 0.03
CA VAL A 366 -20.12 19.06 1.19
C VAL A 366 -20.31 20.43 1.84
N THR A 367 -20.35 20.46 3.18
CA THR A 367 -20.26 21.69 3.96
C THR A 367 -19.06 21.58 4.88
N VAL A 368 -18.04 22.40 4.66
CA VAL A 368 -16.76 22.34 5.39
C VAL A 368 -16.26 23.71 5.77
N ALA A 369 -15.77 23.84 7.01
CA ALA A 369 -15.02 24.99 7.49
C ALA A 369 -13.67 24.54 8.07
N LEU A 370 -12.57 24.94 7.44
CA LEU A 370 -11.22 24.65 7.95
C LEU A 370 -10.86 25.49 9.19
N ASP A 371 -11.49 26.66 9.35
CA ASP A 371 -11.33 27.52 10.53
C ASP A 371 -12.27 27.17 11.70
N GLY A 372 -13.13 26.16 11.54
CA GLY A 372 -14.07 25.70 12.57
C GLY A 372 -15.21 26.68 12.90
N THR A 373 -15.46 27.69 12.06
CA THR A 373 -16.52 28.69 12.29
C THR A 373 -17.93 28.12 12.20
N PHE A 374 -18.11 26.99 11.52
CA PHE A 374 -19.34 26.20 11.51
C PHE A 374 -19.04 24.70 11.51
N ALA A 375 -20.05 23.90 11.84
CA ALA A 375 -19.92 22.45 11.87
C ALA A 375 -19.92 21.86 10.46
N ASN A 376 -19.06 20.88 10.21
CA ASN A 376 -19.04 20.14 8.96
C ASN A 376 -20.31 19.29 8.79
N ASP A 377 -20.80 19.19 7.55
CA ASP A 377 -22.03 18.46 7.18
C ASP A 377 -21.91 17.85 5.77
N GLY A 378 -22.92 17.08 5.36
CA GLY A 378 -22.96 16.42 4.07
C GLY A 378 -21.90 15.32 3.98
N ALA A 379 -21.03 15.41 2.97
CA ALA A 379 -19.92 14.47 2.78
C ALA A 379 -18.86 14.52 3.90
N ALA A 380 -18.88 15.56 4.75
CA ALA A 380 -17.93 15.79 5.84
C ALA A 380 -18.59 15.70 7.24
N LEU A 381 -19.79 15.11 7.34
CA LEU A 381 -20.60 15.17 8.55
C LEU A 381 -19.87 14.60 9.77
N GLY A 382 -19.57 15.48 10.72
CA GLY A 382 -18.92 15.12 11.99
C GLY A 382 -17.39 15.01 11.90
N ASP A 383 -16.81 15.15 10.72
CA ASP A 383 -15.37 15.11 10.52
C ASP A 383 -14.67 16.32 11.14
N SER A 384 -13.39 16.15 11.50
CA SER A 384 -12.49 17.21 11.92
C SER A 384 -11.29 17.28 10.97
N TYR A 385 -10.98 18.47 10.48
CA TYR A 385 -9.86 18.71 9.58
C TYR A 385 -8.86 19.68 10.22
N ILE A 386 -7.59 19.33 10.19
CA ILE A 386 -6.48 20.10 10.80
C ILE A 386 -5.38 20.22 9.76
N GLY A 387 -4.83 21.44 9.58
CA GLY A 387 -3.70 21.66 8.68
C GLY A 387 -4.00 21.28 7.24
N PHE A 388 -5.10 21.80 6.69
CA PHE A 388 -5.42 21.66 5.26
C PHE A 388 -5.46 23.03 4.61
N GLU A 389 -4.96 23.11 3.39
CA GLU A 389 -4.90 24.33 2.60
C GLU A 389 -5.79 24.21 1.36
N ASN A 390 -5.99 23.00 0.84
CA ASN A 390 -6.69 22.78 -0.41
C ASN A 390 -7.98 21.99 -0.20
N ILE A 391 -9.06 22.45 -0.83
CA ILE A 391 -10.32 21.71 -0.91
C ILE A 391 -10.77 21.61 -2.35
N LEU A 392 -11.04 20.39 -2.78
CA LEU A 392 -11.79 20.09 -3.98
C LEU A 392 -13.19 19.62 -3.60
N GLY A 393 -14.19 20.44 -3.91
CA GLY A 393 -15.61 20.17 -3.74
C GLY A 393 -16.12 19.01 -4.59
N SER A 394 -17.43 18.82 -4.56
CA SER A 394 -18.19 17.77 -5.22
C SER A 394 -18.68 18.21 -6.61
N GLN A 395 -19.70 17.56 -7.17
CA GLN A 395 -20.37 18.00 -8.41
C GLN A 395 -21.78 18.55 -8.08
N ARG A 396 -21.94 19.10 -6.88
CA ARG A 396 -23.19 19.55 -6.27
C ARG A 396 -22.94 20.86 -5.54
N GLY A 397 -24.01 21.56 -5.17
CA GLY A 397 -23.90 22.80 -4.40
C GLY A 397 -23.24 22.61 -3.04
N ASP A 398 -22.00 23.07 -2.94
CA ASP A 398 -21.14 22.94 -1.78
C ASP A 398 -21.06 24.26 -0.98
N VAL A 399 -20.69 24.15 0.30
CA VAL A 399 -20.38 25.29 1.16
C VAL A 399 -19.00 25.07 1.74
N ILE A 400 -18.00 25.79 1.24
CA ILE A 400 -16.61 25.58 1.61
C ILE A 400 -16.06 26.89 2.16
N ARG A 401 -15.46 26.82 3.35
CA ARG A 401 -14.74 27.91 3.98
C ARG A 401 -13.30 27.49 4.28
N GLY A 402 -12.36 28.31 3.82
CA GLY A 402 -10.93 28.19 4.07
C GLY A 402 -10.53 28.46 5.50
N SER A 403 -9.24 28.72 5.67
CA SER A 403 -8.54 28.94 6.93
C SER A 403 -8.08 30.40 7.02
N ALA A 404 -7.09 30.70 7.87
CA ALA A 404 -6.44 32.03 7.88
C ALA A 404 -5.12 32.05 7.08
N GLY A 405 -4.75 30.93 6.45
CA GLY A 405 -3.61 30.81 5.54
C GLY A 405 -4.07 30.79 4.08
N ASP A 406 -3.11 30.73 3.15
CA ASP A 406 -3.39 30.72 1.71
C ASP A 406 -4.05 29.40 1.30
N ASN A 407 -5.28 29.44 0.79
CA ASN A 407 -6.09 28.28 0.42
C ASN A 407 -6.31 28.15 -1.11
N SER A 408 -6.48 26.93 -1.60
CA SER A 408 -6.98 26.64 -2.95
C SER A 408 -8.33 25.95 -2.89
N LEU A 409 -9.40 26.65 -3.25
CA LEU A 409 -10.78 26.20 -3.13
C LEU A 409 -11.40 26.01 -4.51
N ALA A 410 -11.87 24.80 -4.82
CA ALA A 410 -12.52 24.50 -6.08
C ALA A 410 -13.90 23.85 -5.88
N GLY A 411 -14.97 24.46 -6.38
CA GLY A 411 -16.35 23.94 -6.28
C GLY A 411 -16.68 22.87 -7.32
N LEU A 412 -15.97 22.89 -8.47
CA LEU A 412 -16.16 22.05 -9.65
C LEU A 412 -17.47 22.28 -10.39
N GLY A 413 -18.60 21.91 -9.82
CA GLY A 413 -19.88 22.17 -10.47
C GLY A 413 -21.01 22.03 -9.49
N GLY A 414 -22.09 22.76 -9.70
CA GLY A 414 -23.07 22.95 -8.64
C GLY A 414 -23.51 24.40 -8.59
N ALA A 415 -23.86 24.86 -7.40
CA ALA A 415 -24.05 26.27 -7.14
C ALA A 415 -23.43 26.46 -5.75
N ASP A 416 -22.16 26.82 -5.78
CA ASP A 416 -21.25 26.66 -4.65
C ASP A 416 -21.10 27.96 -3.89
N ARG A 417 -20.83 27.87 -2.60
CA ARG A 417 -20.45 29.01 -1.76
C ARG A 417 -19.04 28.79 -1.25
N LEU A 418 -18.08 29.50 -1.83
CA LEU A 418 -16.67 29.43 -1.47
C LEU A 418 -16.25 30.71 -0.74
N ASP A 419 -15.56 30.57 0.39
CA ASP A 419 -15.13 31.68 1.24
C ASP A 419 -13.69 31.44 1.74
N GLY A 420 -12.73 32.24 1.29
CA GLY A 420 -11.30 32.06 1.59
C GLY A 420 -10.92 32.47 3.01
N ALA A 421 -11.69 33.40 3.57
CA ALA A 421 -11.48 34.04 4.87
C ALA A 421 -10.28 34.99 4.93
N ALA A 422 -9.07 34.51 5.20
CA ALA A 422 -7.88 35.35 5.20
C ALA A 422 -6.72 34.56 4.61
N GLY A 423 -5.83 35.24 3.89
CA GLY A 423 -4.82 34.56 3.07
C GLY A 423 -4.86 35.12 1.65
N ASN A 424 -3.92 34.71 0.80
CA ASN A 424 -4.02 34.95 -0.63
C ASN A 424 -4.63 33.69 -1.25
N ASP A 425 -5.94 33.69 -1.41
CA ASP A 425 -6.69 32.49 -1.76
C ASP A 425 -6.88 32.36 -3.27
N ALA A 426 -6.98 31.12 -3.75
CA ALA A 426 -7.26 30.79 -5.14
C ALA A 426 -8.60 30.05 -5.28
N PHE A 427 -9.50 30.61 -6.07
CA PHE A 427 -10.84 30.07 -6.29
C PHE A 427 -11.01 29.55 -7.71
N THR A 428 -11.65 28.39 -7.84
CA THR A 428 -12.27 27.93 -9.09
C THR A 428 -13.70 27.53 -8.76
N GLY A 429 -14.69 28.41 -8.96
CA GLY A 429 -16.11 28.10 -8.73
C GLY A 429 -16.52 26.85 -9.50
N GLY A 430 -16.34 26.94 -10.82
CA GLY A 430 -16.60 25.84 -11.74
C GLY A 430 -17.96 26.02 -12.41
N ALA A 431 -18.57 24.94 -12.90
CA ALA A 431 -19.82 25.04 -13.62
C ALA A 431 -20.98 25.30 -12.67
N GLY A 432 -21.52 26.51 -12.64
CA GLY A 432 -22.53 26.85 -11.67
C GLY A 432 -22.91 28.30 -11.70
N ALA A 433 -23.78 28.69 -10.76
CA ALA A 433 -23.89 30.07 -10.37
C ALA A 433 -23.33 30.15 -8.95
N ASP A 434 -22.02 30.37 -8.85
CA ASP A 434 -21.32 30.26 -7.59
C ASP A 434 -21.26 31.61 -6.88
N THR A 435 -21.06 31.57 -5.56
CA THR A 435 -20.84 32.74 -4.72
C THR A 435 -19.48 32.64 -4.08
N LEU A 436 -18.56 33.51 -4.50
CA LEU A 436 -17.17 33.52 -4.09
C LEU A 436 -16.89 34.73 -3.20
N THR A 437 -16.23 34.50 -2.08
CA THR A 437 -15.77 35.54 -1.13
C THR A 437 -14.29 35.33 -0.94
N GLY A 438 -13.48 36.31 -1.35
CA GLY A 438 -12.02 36.24 -1.19
C GLY A 438 -11.64 36.36 0.28
N GLY A 439 -12.09 37.44 0.91
CA GLY A 439 -11.76 37.78 2.29
C GLY A 439 -10.61 38.78 2.37
N LEU A 440 -9.69 38.56 3.32
CA LEU A 440 -8.53 39.41 3.52
C LEU A 440 -7.30 38.85 2.79
N GLY A 441 -6.71 39.64 1.90
CA GLY A 441 -5.48 39.27 1.18
C GLY A 441 -5.67 39.44 -0.31
N ASN A 442 -4.67 39.08 -1.12
CA ASN A 442 -4.75 39.27 -2.56
C ASN A 442 -5.28 37.98 -3.19
N ASP A 443 -6.56 37.96 -3.51
CA ASP A 443 -7.22 36.73 -3.93
C ASP A 443 -7.24 36.56 -5.46
N LEU A 444 -7.41 35.32 -5.89
CA LEU A 444 -7.34 34.91 -7.28
C LEU A 444 -8.60 34.16 -7.68
N PHE A 445 -9.40 34.75 -8.55
CA PHE A 445 -10.59 34.13 -9.12
C PHE A 445 -10.27 33.55 -10.49
N ARG A 446 -10.31 32.21 -10.61
CA ARG A 446 -9.88 31.50 -11.82
C ARG A 446 -11.07 31.00 -12.63
N PHE A 447 -11.05 31.32 -13.93
CA PHE A 447 -11.98 30.81 -14.94
C PHE A 447 -11.21 29.97 -15.96
N THR A 448 -11.51 28.68 -16.01
CA THR A 448 -10.82 27.70 -16.87
C THR A 448 -11.57 27.37 -18.14
N ALA A 449 -12.88 27.63 -18.17
CA ALA A 449 -13.76 27.51 -19.33
C ALA A 449 -14.86 28.57 -19.31
N LEU A 450 -15.51 28.80 -20.46
CA LEU A 450 -16.72 29.63 -20.53
C LEU A 450 -17.89 29.07 -19.71
N GLY A 451 -17.86 27.77 -19.40
CA GLY A 451 -18.83 27.13 -18.51
C GLY A 451 -18.68 27.52 -17.05
N ASP A 452 -17.53 28.10 -16.67
CA ASP A 452 -17.25 28.54 -15.30
C ASP A 452 -17.73 29.98 -15.05
N CYS A 453 -18.31 30.63 -16.06
CA CYS A 453 -18.67 32.04 -16.02
C CYS A 453 -20.06 32.27 -15.41
N GLY A 454 -20.26 33.43 -14.79
CA GLY A 454 -21.55 33.85 -14.22
C GLY A 454 -21.58 33.91 -12.70
N ASP A 455 -20.43 33.75 -12.06
CA ASP A 455 -20.29 33.74 -10.60
C ASP A 455 -20.50 35.13 -9.98
N VAL A 456 -20.96 35.13 -8.73
CA VAL A 456 -21.04 36.32 -7.88
C VAL A 456 -19.79 36.38 -7.02
N ILE A 457 -19.04 37.47 -7.10
CA ILE A 457 -17.87 37.74 -6.25
C ILE A 457 -18.24 38.86 -5.29
N THR A 458 -18.21 38.56 -3.99
CA THR A 458 -18.89 39.39 -2.98
C THR A 458 -18.03 40.51 -2.39
N ASP A 459 -16.72 40.50 -2.61
CA ASP A 459 -15.79 41.41 -1.95
C ASP A 459 -14.52 41.75 -2.73
N PHE A 460 -14.54 41.63 -4.07
CA PHE A 460 -13.39 41.92 -4.95
C PHE A 460 -12.67 43.23 -4.56
N GLY A 461 -11.49 43.11 -3.98
CA GLY A 461 -10.62 44.19 -3.55
C GLY A 461 -9.68 44.65 -4.66
N ALA A 462 -9.45 45.96 -4.74
CA ALA A 462 -8.50 46.57 -5.68
C ALA A 462 -7.54 47.54 -4.95
N VAL A 463 -7.20 47.21 -3.70
CA VAL A 463 -6.36 48.05 -2.83
C VAL A 463 -5.13 47.27 -2.36
N THR A 464 -4.03 47.96 -2.06
CA THR A 464 -2.80 47.30 -1.61
C THR A 464 -3.03 46.45 -0.36
N GLY A 465 -2.72 45.16 -0.43
CA GLY A 465 -2.97 44.19 0.64
C GLY A 465 -4.34 43.50 0.56
N ASN A 466 -5.19 43.92 -0.38
CA ASN A 466 -6.42 43.25 -0.79
C ASN A 466 -6.65 43.47 -2.29
N ASN A 467 -5.62 43.14 -3.10
CA ASN A 467 -5.60 43.43 -4.53
C ASN A 467 -5.87 42.15 -5.31
N ASP A 468 -7.14 41.89 -5.51
CA ASP A 468 -7.64 40.66 -6.09
C ASP A 468 -7.46 40.68 -7.60
N SER A 469 -7.45 39.49 -8.19
CA SER A 469 -7.22 39.36 -9.61
C SER A 469 -7.97 38.19 -10.23
N PHE A 470 -8.17 38.30 -11.53
CA PHE A 470 -8.72 37.24 -12.37
C PHE A 470 -7.59 36.47 -13.06
N ARG A 471 -7.74 35.15 -13.12
CA ARG A 471 -6.96 34.27 -14.01
C ARG A 471 -7.88 33.59 -15.00
N ILE A 472 -7.67 33.86 -16.28
CA ILE A 472 -8.53 33.35 -17.34
C ILE A 472 -7.71 32.53 -18.32
N VAL A 473 -8.11 31.29 -18.58
CA VAL A 473 -7.43 30.42 -19.55
C VAL A 473 -7.73 30.93 -20.97
N ALA A 474 -6.73 31.54 -21.62
CA ALA A 474 -6.89 32.25 -22.90
C ALA A 474 -7.42 31.33 -24.00
N SER A 475 -6.90 30.10 -24.03
CA SER A 475 -7.28 29.09 -25.03
C SER A 475 -8.72 28.61 -24.91
N ALA A 476 -9.28 28.65 -23.70
CA ALA A 476 -10.66 28.22 -23.45
C ALA A 476 -11.70 29.29 -23.79
N PHE A 477 -11.33 30.57 -23.66
CA PHE A 477 -12.18 31.70 -24.02
C PHE A 477 -12.11 32.04 -25.51
N GLY A 478 -10.95 31.81 -26.15
CA GLY A 478 -10.76 32.06 -27.58
C GLY A 478 -10.61 33.54 -27.92
N GLY A 479 -11.20 34.00 -29.04
CA GLY A 479 -11.18 35.41 -29.44
C GLY A 479 -9.81 36.02 -29.79
N GLY A 480 -8.78 35.18 -29.96
CA GLY A 480 -7.41 35.62 -30.22
C GLY A 480 -6.68 36.16 -28.98
N LEU A 481 -7.14 35.81 -27.78
CA LEU A 481 -6.45 36.12 -26.52
C LEU A 481 -5.04 35.50 -26.50
N ALA A 482 -4.08 36.26 -25.97
CA ALA A 482 -2.70 35.81 -25.78
C ALA A 482 -2.38 35.76 -24.28
N THR A 483 -1.62 34.76 -23.85
CA THR A 483 -1.19 34.60 -22.46
C THR A 483 -0.36 35.80 -21.99
N GLY A 484 -0.59 36.25 -20.75
CA GLY A 484 0.05 37.41 -20.13
C GLY A 484 -0.97 38.38 -19.51
N THR A 485 -0.49 39.52 -19.03
CA THR A 485 -1.37 40.61 -18.58
C THR A 485 -2.25 41.09 -19.73
N LEU A 486 -3.54 41.32 -19.47
CA LEU A 486 -4.47 41.81 -20.48
C LEU A 486 -4.00 43.18 -21.00
N ALA A 487 -3.95 43.33 -22.32
CA ALA A 487 -3.63 44.61 -22.94
C ALA A 487 -4.72 45.64 -22.61
N GLY A 488 -4.34 46.86 -22.28
CA GLY A 488 -5.32 47.92 -21.97
C GLY A 488 -6.28 48.24 -23.13
N SER A 489 -5.90 47.96 -24.37
CA SER A 489 -6.78 48.08 -25.55
C SER A 489 -7.84 46.98 -25.63
N ALA A 490 -7.71 45.90 -24.87
CA ALA A 490 -8.67 44.79 -24.84
C ALA A 490 -9.66 44.88 -23.67
N PHE A 491 -9.61 45.96 -22.89
CA PHE A 491 -10.46 46.19 -21.72
C PHE A 491 -11.19 47.52 -21.82
N LEU A 492 -12.49 47.50 -21.53
CA LEU A 492 -13.32 48.70 -21.46
C LEU A 492 -14.10 48.77 -20.15
N ALA A 493 -14.14 49.96 -19.53
CA ALA A 493 -15.06 50.26 -18.43
C ALA A 493 -16.16 51.21 -18.92
N ARG A 494 -17.43 50.79 -18.87
CA ARG A 494 -18.57 51.48 -19.51
C ARG A 494 -19.86 51.36 -18.72
N ASN A 495 -20.93 52.01 -19.16
CA ASN A 495 -22.27 51.88 -18.57
C ASN A 495 -23.16 50.83 -19.28
N ASP A 496 -22.67 50.25 -20.39
CA ASP A 496 -23.23 49.13 -21.13
C ASP A 496 -22.23 47.97 -21.17
N ASN A 497 -22.63 46.82 -21.75
CA ASN A 497 -21.79 45.63 -21.92
C ASN A 497 -21.38 45.42 -23.40
N LEU A 498 -21.39 46.49 -24.20
CA LEU A 498 -21.13 46.44 -25.62
C LEU A 498 -19.66 46.78 -25.92
N ALA A 499 -19.00 45.89 -26.66
CA ALA A 499 -17.71 46.16 -27.24
C ALA A 499 -17.81 47.22 -28.37
N GLN A 500 -16.74 47.98 -28.62
CA GLN A 500 -16.73 49.11 -29.55
C GLN A 500 -15.86 48.88 -30.77
N ASP A 501 -14.78 48.14 -30.62
CA ASP A 501 -13.87 47.77 -31.69
C ASP A 501 -13.34 46.34 -31.55
N ALA A 502 -12.83 45.79 -32.66
CA ALA A 502 -12.42 44.39 -32.74
C ALA A 502 -11.28 43.99 -31.78
N SER A 503 -10.70 44.89 -30.97
CA SER A 503 -9.72 44.57 -29.93
C SER A 503 -10.32 44.44 -28.53
N ASP A 504 -11.49 45.00 -28.28
CA ASP A 504 -12.20 44.89 -27.00
C ASP A 504 -12.54 43.43 -26.71
N ARG A 505 -12.18 42.91 -25.53
CA ARG A 505 -12.48 41.53 -25.12
C ARG A 505 -13.21 41.48 -23.81
N PHE A 506 -12.84 42.34 -22.87
CA PHE A 506 -13.45 42.39 -21.55
C PHE A 506 -14.10 43.74 -21.32
N ILE A 507 -15.37 43.73 -20.92
CA ILE A 507 -16.17 44.93 -20.69
C ILE A 507 -16.64 44.91 -19.24
N PHE A 508 -16.10 45.82 -18.43
CA PHE A 508 -16.58 46.08 -17.09
C PHE A 508 -17.70 47.12 -17.10
N ARG A 509 -18.91 46.67 -16.80
CA ARG A 509 -20.11 47.50 -16.78
C ARG A 509 -20.30 48.11 -15.39
N THR A 510 -20.01 49.40 -15.30
CA THR A 510 -19.97 50.21 -14.08
C THR A 510 -21.34 50.49 -13.43
N THR A 511 -22.45 50.24 -14.14
CA THR A 511 -23.80 50.50 -13.60
C THR A 511 -24.24 49.46 -12.57
N ASP A 512 -23.80 48.22 -12.73
CA ASP A 512 -24.12 47.07 -11.88
C ASP A 512 -22.89 46.20 -11.60
N THR A 513 -21.68 46.74 -11.79
CA THR A 513 -20.40 46.12 -11.43
C THR A 513 -20.18 44.71 -12.00
N THR A 514 -20.60 44.47 -13.24
CA THR A 514 -20.44 43.16 -13.90
C THR A 514 -19.30 43.16 -14.94
N LEU A 515 -18.55 42.07 -15.01
CA LEU A 515 -17.51 41.82 -16.03
C LEU A 515 -18.06 40.92 -17.15
N TRP A 516 -17.89 41.34 -18.40
CA TRP A 516 -18.36 40.62 -19.59
C TRP A 516 -17.22 40.29 -20.54
N PHE A 517 -17.34 39.17 -21.26
CA PHE A 517 -16.43 38.75 -22.32
C PHE A 517 -17.11 38.78 -23.69
N ASP A 518 -16.52 39.48 -24.65
CA ASP A 518 -16.91 39.46 -26.06
C ASP A 518 -15.81 38.77 -26.89
N ALA A 519 -16.14 37.64 -27.48
CA ALA A 519 -15.19 36.82 -28.23
C ALA A 519 -14.78 37.45 -29.57
N ASP A 520 -15.65 38.24 -30.22
CA ASP A 520 -15.34 38.90 -31.49
C ASP A 520 -14.92 40.37 -31.32
N GLY A 521 -15.24 40.96 -30.16
CA GLY A 521 -14.94 42.33 -29.78
C GLY A 521 -15.71 43.41 -30.55
N SER A 522 -16.49 43.04 -31.55
CA SER A 522 -17.21 43.99 -32.38
C SER A 522 -18.56 44.42 -31.80
N GLY A 523 -18.99 43.80 -30.69
CA GLY A 523 -20.32 44.00 -30.10
C GLY A 523 -21.46 43.41 -30.94
N ALA A 524 -21.12 42.69 -32.03
CA ALA A 524 -22.09 42.01 -32.88
C ALA A 524 -22.47 40.62 -32.31
N GLY A 525 -21.54 39.96 -31.62
CA GLY A 525 -21.75 38.74 -30.85
C GLY A 525 -22.42 39.00 -29.50
N ALA A 526 -23.04 37.96 -28.93
CA ALA A 526 -23.54 38.02 -27.56
C ALA A 526 -22.37 37.90 -26.58
N ALA A 527 -22.19 38.90 -25.73
CA ALA A 527 -21.21 38.85 -24.66
C ALA A 527 -21.63 37.85 -23.57
N VAL A 528 -20.64 37.21 -22.95
CA VAL A 528 -20.80 36.27 -21.84
C VAL A 528 -20.54 37.01 -20.53
N LEU A 529 -21.45 36.91 -19.55
CA LEU A 529 -21.19 37.41 -18.20
C LEU A 529 -20.09 36.54 -17.58
N VAL A 530 -18.94 37.13 -17.26
CA VAL A 530 -17.83 36.44 -16.60
C VAL A 530 -18.07 36.40 -15.09
N ALA A 531 -18.31 37.57 -14.48
CA ALA A 531 -18.53 37.69 -13.04
C ALA A 531 -19.43 38.89 -12.70
N ASP A 532 -20.22 38.75 -11.64
CA ASP A 532 -21.01 39.80 -10.99
C ASP A 532 -20.31 40.23 -9.69
N LEU A 533 -19.76 41.44 -9.67
CA LEU A 533 -19.01 41.96 -8.52
C LEU A 533 -19.91 42.76 -7.59
N GLN A 534 -19.51 42.85 -6.33
CA GLN A 534 -20.17 43.67 -5.33
C GLN A 534 -20.26 45.15 -5.73
N ALA A 535 -21.32 45.81 -5.27
CA ALA A 535 -21.57 47.21 -5.56
C ALA A 535 -20.39 48.11 -5.14
N GLY A 536 -19.90 48.91 -6.09
CA GLY A 536 -18.76 49.81 -5.88
C GLY A 536 -17.40 49.20 -6.20
N ALA A 537 -17.34 47.93 -6.64
CA ALA A 537 -16.11 47.33 -7.15
C ALA A 537 -15.51 48.16 -8.31
N ALA A 538 -14.18 48.19 -8.36
CA ALA A 538 -13.42 48.80 -9.43
C ALA A 538 -12.51 47.74 -10.06
N LEU A 539 -12.40 47.78 -11.38
CA LEU A 539 -11.62 46.81 -12.14
C LEU A 539 -10.87 47.50 -13.27
N THR A 540 -9.64 47.07 -13.51
CA THR A 540 -8.78 47.51 -14.61
C THR A 540 -8.26 46.33 -15.40
N ALA A 541 -7.63 46.60 -16.55
CA ALA A 541 -6.97 45.56 -17.34
C ALA A 541 -5.85 44.84 -16.58
N ALA A 542 -5.20 45.50 -15.60
CA ALA A 542 -4.09 44.92 -14.85
C ALA A 542 -4.53 43.79 -13.90
N ASP A 543 -5.80 43.81 -13.50
CA ASP A 543 -6.38 42.82 -12.60
C ASP A 543 -6.72 41.51 -13.33
N ILE A 544 -6.65 41.50 -14.67
CA ILE A 544 -6.93 40.33 -15.50
C ILE A 544 -5.62 39.81 -16.09
N VAL A 545 -5.29 38.57 -15.74
CA VAL A 545 -4.14 37.85 -16.31
C VAL A 545 -4.63 36.62 -17.07
N LEU A 546 -4.17 36.51 -18.31
CA LEU A 546 -4.50 35.43 -19.22
C LEU A 546 -3.42 34.33 -19.09
N ILE A 547 -3.84 33.09 -18.89
CA ILE A 547 -2.95 31.93 -18.70
C ILE A 547 -3.10 30.87 -19.80
#